data_AF-A0A1A3QWU5-F1
#
_entry.id   AF-A0A1A3QWU5-F1
#
_cell.length_a   1.000
_cell.length_b   1.000
_cell.length_c   1.000
_cell.angle_alpha   90.00
_cell.angle_beta   90.00
_cell.angle_gamma   90.00
#
_symmetry.space_group_name_H-M   'P 1'
#
loop_
_entity.id
_entity.type
_entity.pdbx_description
1 polymer ?
#
loop_
_entity_poly.entity_id
_entity_poly.type
_entity_poly.pdbx_seq_one_letter_code
_entity_poly.pdbx_strand_id
1 'polypeptide(L)'
;MEGFFEGMVELLSDDLKRKGFDGVALPPGSYELHKVNGVRLDINKSLDELGVQDGDTLVLVPRVDGESFEPQYESLSTALAAMGKWLGRDGGDRMFAPVTALTAAHTAIVIAAMAAGVVAGLTLRERAFTDGLVPAAVAGGVGVLLAIASIVVFTGWPQRRDMFSGFAWLTVLLVAVAGACAPPGRLGAPHALIGLVVVILGAIAISAATRKRWQTAAATAVVTVCGIAAAVAAARMFRPVSAQVLSICVLFGLLVLVRMAPTIALWVARVRPPHFGSITGRDLFARREGMPVDTVSPVGVKETEDEDDELTDITARGAAIAASARLVNAIQVGLCVGVSAVLPVAVWGVLTPGRRWAWLALLVAGLVVGIFITQGRGFAAKYQAVALVCGACAAVCAGVVKYALGGPRNLEAALVWPVALVVAFAALGLAAALLVPATRFRPLIRLTVEWLEVLAMIVLLPAAAALGGLFTWLRH
;
A
#
# COMPACT_ATOMS: atom_id res chain seq x y z
N MET A 1 -9.64 27.62 25.21
CA MET A 1 -8.27 28.07 25.49
C MET A 1 -8.23 29.03 26.67
N GLU A 2 -9.13 30.03 26.76
CA GLU A 2 -9.23 30.92 27.94
C GLU A 2 -9.34 30.17 29.28
N GLY A 3 -10.27 29.21 29.42
CA GLY A 3 -10.39 28.43 30.66
C GLY A 3 -9.19 27.52 30.98
N PHE A 4 -8.40 27.11 29.98
CA PHE A 4 -7.12 26.40 30.21
C PHE A 4 -6.06 27.36 30.73
N PHE A 5 -6.02 28.57 30.17
CA PHE A 5 -5.08 29.61 30.55
C PHE A 5 -5.31 30.08 31.99
N GLU A 6 -6.57 30.33 32.37
CA GLU A 6 -6.94 30.68 33.73
C GLU A 6 -6.53 29.59 34.73
N GLY A 7 -6.83 28.32 34.43
CA GLY A 7 -6.41 27.19 35.27
C GLY A 7 -4.88 27.03 35.38
N MET A 8 -4.13 27.38 34.32
CA MET A 8 -2.66 27.37 34.36
C MET A 8 -2.10 28.47 35.27
N VAL A 9 -2.68 29.67 35.25
CA VAL A 9 -2.28 30.79 36.13
C VAL A 9 -2.55 30.46 37.59
N GLU A 10 -3.71 29.86 37.87
CA GLU A 10 -4.06 29.38 39.22
C GLU A 10 -3.07 28.32 39.72
N LEU A 11 -2.78 27.32 38.88
CA LEU A 11 -1.86 26.24 39.23
C LEU A 11 -0.42 26.75 39.47
N LEU A 12 0.02 27.72 38.68
CA LEU A 12 1.32 28.38 38.89
C LEU A 12 1.34 29.21 40.18
N SER A 13 0.28 29.95 40.48
CA SER A 13 0.15 30.72 41.72
C SER A 13 0.23 29.81 42.95
N ASP A 14 -0.46 28.67 42.92
CA ASP A 14 -0.42 27.70 44.02
C ASP A 14 0.96 27.07 44.19
N ASP A 15 1.67 26.76 43.09
CA ASP A 15 3.04 26.23 43.15
C ASP A 15 4.04 27.26 43.69
N LEU A 16 3.91 28.53 43.30
CA LEU A 16 4.73 29.63 43.82
C LEU A 16 4.54 29.82 45.33
N LYS A 17 3.28 29.77 45.82
CA LYS A 17 2.96 29.84 47.25
C LYS A 17 3.55 28.67 48.03
N ARG A 18 3.48 27.44 47.50
CA ARG A 18 4.13 26.26 48.11
C ARG A 18 5.64 26.41 48.21
N LYS A 19 6.26 27.13 47.28
CA LYS A 19 7.71 27.43 47.26
C LYS A 19 8.10 28.64 48.11
N GLY A 20 7.17 29.25 48.85
CA GLY A 20 7.43 30.36 49.76
C GLY A 20 7.44 31.75 49.11
N PHE A 21 6.92 31.88 47.88
CA PHE A 21 6.73 33.17 47.21
C PHE A 21 5.29 33.68 47.39
N ASP A 22 5.07 34.99 47.19
CA ASP A 22 3.76 35.64 47.38
C ASP A 22 2.69 35.26 46.32
N GLY A 23 3.03 34.38 45.38
CA GLY A 23 2.17 33.96 44.27
C GLY A 23 2.16 34.96 43.11
N VAL A 24 1.09 34.92 42.31
CA VAL A 24 0.92 35.79 41.13
C VAL A 24 0.20 37.09 41.56
N ALA A 25 0.66 38.25 41.07
CA ALA A 25 0.28 39.57 41.61
C ALA A 25 -1.07 40.13 41.12
N LEU A 26 -1.70 39.55 40.10
CA LEU A 26 -2.94 40.05 39.49
C LEU A 26 -3.96 38.92 39.39
N PRO A 27 -5.27 39.21 39.31
CA PRO A 27 -6.28 38.18 39.18
C PRO A 27 -6.15 37.38 37.86
N PRO A 28 -6.64 36.11 37.85
CA PRO A 28 -6.78 35.33 36.62
C PRO A 28 -7.51 36.14 35.53
N GLY A 29 -7.05 36.03 34.28
CA GLY A 29 -7.54 36.85 33.16
C GLY A 29 -6.79 38.17 32.92
N SER A 30 -5.95 38.60 33.86
CA SER A 30 -5.09 39.79 33.72
C SER A 30 -3.68 39.48 33.19
N TYR A 31 -3.44 38.25 32.73
CA TYR A 31 -2.15 37.78 32.23
C TYR A 31 -2.24 37.31 30.79
N GLU A 32 -1.11 37.35 30.12
CA GLU A 32 -0.88 36.76 28.81
C GLU A 32 0.45 36.02 28.77
N LEU A 33 0.57 35.07 27.85
CA LEU A 33 1.81 34.32 27.65
C LEU A 33 2.65 35.01 26.58
N HIS A 34 3.90 35.27 26.91
CA HIS A 34 4.91 35.72 25.98
C HIS A 34 6.00 34.66 25.84
N LYS A 35 6.66 34.62 24.69
CA LYS A 35 7.98 33.97 24.60
C LYS A 35 9.01 34.82 25.35
N VAL A 36 10.13 34.23 25.77
CA VAL A 36 11.22 34.96 26.48
C VAL A 36 11.71 36.19 25.71
N ASN A 37 11.57 36.19 24.38
CA ASN A 37 11.93 37.31 23.52
C ASN A 37 10.86 38.43 23.42
N GLY A 38 9.80 38.39 24.23
CA GLY A 38 8.75 39.42 24.27
C GLY A 38 7.66 39.28 23.20
N VAL A 39 7.67 38.21 22.41
CA VAL A 39 6.60 37.95 21.43
C VAL A 39 5.34 37.46 22.16
N ARG A 40 4.25 38.23 22.04
CA ARG A 40 2.93 37.91 22.58
C ARG A 40 2.32 36.71 21.84
N LEU A 41 1.80 35.75 22.59
CA LEU A 41 1.11 34.59 22.03
C LEU A 41 -0.40 34.88 21.87
N ASP A 42 -0.94 34.57 20.70
CA ASP A 42 -2.39 34.72 20.40
C ASP A 42 -3.19 33.58 21.03
N ILE A 43 -4.01 33.89 22.05
CA ILE A 43 -4.80 32.91 22.80
C ILE A 43 -5.86 32.18 21.95
N ASN A 44 -6.19 32.72 20.78
CA ASN A 44 -7.13 32.08 19.85
C ASN A 44 -6.48 30.97 19.03
N LYS A 45 -5.14 30.85 19.08
CA LYS A 45 -4.35 29.82 18.41
C LYS A 45 -3.80 28.83 19.44
N SER A 46 -3.71 27.57 19.06
CA SER A 46 -3.06 26.55 19.88
C SER A 46 -1.55 26.80 20.05
N LEU A 47 -0.95 26.26 21.11
CA LEU A 47 0.50 26.35 21.33
C LEU A 47 1.31 25.76 20.17
N ASP A 48 0.79 24.69 19.55
CA ASP A 48 1.37 24.11 18.35
C ASP A 48 1.25 25.07 17.16
N GLU A 49 0.10 25.74 16.99
CA GLU A 49 -0.12 26.84 16.02
C GLU A 49 0.82 28.04 16.22
N LEU A 50 1.24 28.27 17.46
CA LEU A 50 2.17 29.33 17.84
C LEU A 50 3.64 28.87 17.86
N GLY A 51 3.89 27.59 17.56
CA GLY A 51 5.22 27.00 17.48
C GLY A 51 5.97 27.05 18.80
N VAL A 52 5.27 26.77 19.90
CA VAL A 52 5.87 26.47 21.20
C VAL A 52 6.25 25.00 21.20
N GLN A 53 7.52 24.70 21.47
CA GLN A 53 8.04 23.34 21.55
C GLN A 53 8.19 22.87 23.00
N ASP A 54 8.24 21.56 23.20
CA ASP A 54 8.56 21.00 24.50
C ASP A 54 9.95 21.47 24.96
N GLY A 55 9.99 22.10 26.14
CA GLY A 55 11.20 22.71 26.69
C GLY A 55 11.36 24.21 26.41
N ASP A 56 10.50 24.81 25.58
CA ASP A 56 10.47 26.27 25.43
C ASP A 56 10.05 26.93 26.75
N THR A 57 10.79 27.95 27.14
CA THR A 57 10.43 28.78 28.30
C THR A 57 9.41 29.83 27.85
N LEU A 58 8.27 29.89 28.54
CA LEU A 58 7.28 30.94 28.37
C LEU A 58 7.22 31.79 29.62
N VAL A 59 6.91 33.07 29.44
CA VAL A 59 6.82 34.04 30.53
C VAL A 59 5.38 34.49 30.65
N LEU A 60 4.87 34.47 31.89
CA LEU A 60 3.58 35.05 32.23
C LEU A 60 3.76 36.55 32.47
N VAL A 61 3.13 37.37 31.63
CA VAL A 61 3.27 38.84 31.67
C VAL A 61 1.89 39.47 31.91
N PRO A 62 1.78 40.54 32.73
CA PRO A 62 0.53 41.30 32.84
C PRO A 62 0.04 41.73 31.46
N ARG A 63 -1.26 41.63 31.22
CA ARG A 63 -1.88 42.05 29.97
C ARG A 63 -1.72 43.57 29.81
N VAL A 64 -1.08 43.99 28.73
CA VAL A 64 -0.91 45.41 28.35
C VAL A 64 -1.59 45.66 27.00
N ASP A 65 -2.21 46.82 26.84
CA ASP A 65 -2.75 47.26 25.56
C ASP A 65 -1.61 47.65 24.61
N GLY A 66 -1.54 47.00 23.44
CA GLY A 66 -0.49 47.23 22.45
C GLY A 66 -0.41 46.14 21.38
N GLU A 67 0.27 46.44 20.29
CA GLU A 67 0.59 45.47 19.23
C GLU A 67 1.66 44.49 19.69
N SER A 68 1.60 43.25 19.20
CA SER A 68 2.62 42.24 19.49
C SER A 68 3.95 42.63 18.84
N PHE A 69 5.05 42.46 19.57
CA PHE A 69 6.39 42.64 19.00
C PHE A 69 6.60 41.74 17.77
N GLU A 70 6.86 42.37 16.62
CA GLU A 70 7.31 41.67 15.42
C GLU A 70 8.85 41.77 15.35
N PRO A 71 9.58 40.63 15.33
CA PRO A 71 11.03 40.66 15.27
C PRO A 71 11.53 41.33 14.00
N GLN A 72 12.22 42.46 14.13
CA GLN A 72 12.88 43.10 12.99
C GLN A 72 14.21 42.40 12.73
N TYR A 73 14.32 41.73 11.59
CA TYR A 73 15.56 41.09 11.17
C TYR A 73 16.44 42.09 10.40
N GLU A 74 17.58 42.46 10.99
CA GLU A 74 18.52 43.44 10.38
C GLU A 74 19.24 42.90 9.13
N SER A 75 19.37 41.58 9.03
CA SER A 75 19.96 40.91 7.86
C SER A 75 18.92 40.03 7.15
N LEU A 76 18.91 40.13 5.82
CA LEU A 76 18.12 39.29 4.93
C LEU A 76 18.46 37.79 5.09
N SER A 77 19.71 37.45 5.44
CA SER A 77 20.11 36.06 5.71
C SER A 77 19.45 35.50 6.98
N THR A 78 19.32 36.31 8.03
CA THR A 78 18.66 35.94 9.28
C THR A 78 17.14 35.85 9.08
N ALA A 79 16.57 36.80 8.32
CA ALA A 79 15.17 36.78 7.91
C ALA A 79 14.84 35.52 7.10
N LEU A 80 15.66 35.17 6.11
CA LEU A 80 15.49 33.95 5.29
C LEU A 80 15.66 32.67 6.12
N ALA A 81 16.61 32.62 7.06
CA ALA A 81 16.80 31.46 7.93
C ALA A 81 15.62 31.28 8.90
N ALA A 82 15.07 32.38 9.44
CA ALA A 82 13.88 32.38 10.27
C ALA A 82 12.63 31.98 9.45
N MET A 83 12.49 32.55 8.26
CA MET A 83 11.41 32.25 7.33
C MET A 83 11.49 30.80 6.83
N GLY A 84 12.68 30.24 6.60
CA GLY A 84 12.86 28.83 6.23
C GLY A 84 12.47 27.84 7.34
N LYS A 85 12.55 28.26 8.61
CA LYS A 85 11.99 27.50 9.75
C LYS A 85 10.46 27.63 9.82
N TRP A 86 9.91 28.78 9.41
CA TRP A 86 8.50 29.12 9.52
C TRP A 86 7.64 28.63 8.33
N LEU A 87 8.12 28.74 7.09
CA LEU A 87 7.44 28.33 5.86
C LEU A 87 7.12 26.83 5.79
N GLY A 88 7.74 26.01 6.63
CA GLY A 88 7.40 24.59 6.76
C GLY A 88 6.18 24.28 7.61
N ARG A 89 5.34 25.28 7.90
CA ARG A 89 4.24 25.21 8.85
C ARG A 89 2.87 25.03 8.18
N ASP A 90 2.70 25.57 6.97
CA ASP A 90 1.44 25.53 6.20
C ASP A 90 1.44 24.48 5.08
N GLY A 91 2.10 23.33 5.32
CA GLY A 91 2.03 22.17 4.43
C GLY A 91 3.19 21.95 3.46
N GLY A 92 4.28 22.74 3.57
CA GLY A 92 5.58 22.40 2.99
C GLY A 92 6.48 21.73 4.04
N ASP A 93 7.41 20.86 3.61
CA ASP A 93 8.47 20.38 4.50
C ASP A 93 9.23 21.57 5.09
N ARG A 94 9.42 21.62 6.42
CA ARG A 94 10.35 22.58 7.04
C ARG A 94 11.68 22.47 6.30
N MET A 95 12.05 23.53 5.59
CA MET A 95 13.26 23.57 4.77
C MET A 95 14.51 23.22 5.61
N PHE A 96 14.43 23.44 6.92
CA PHE A 96 15.43 23.04 7.92
C PHE A 96 14.80 22.28 9.10
N ALA A 97 14.11 21.16 8.85
CA ALA A 97 13.65 20.28 9.93
C ALA A 97 14.85 19.71 10.73
N PRO A 98 14.89 19.82 12.07
CA PRO A 98 15.94 19.19 12.87
C PRO A 98 15.82 17.66 12.78
N VAL A 99 16.96 16.96 12.94
CA VAL A 99 16.97 15.50 13.03
C VAL A 99 16.18 15.09 14.27
N THR A 100 15.03 14.45 14.06
CA THR A 100 14.20 13.95 15.15
C THR A 100 14.57 12.51 15.52
N ALA A 101 14.12 12.05 16.69
CA ALA A 101 14.23 10.64 17.05
C ALA A 101 13.56 9.70 16.03
N LEU A 102 12.48 10.16 15.36
CA LEU A 102 11.82 9.42 14.29
C LEU A 102 12.72 9.31 13.05
N THR A 103 13.37 10.40 12.66
CA THR A 103 14.34 10.43 11.54
C THR A 103 15.50 9.48 11.83
N ALA A 104 16.05 9.51 13.04
CA ALA A 104 17.11 8.61 13.46
C ALA A 104 16.66 7.14 13.43
N ALA A 105 15.47 6.83 13.93
CA ALA A 105 14.90 5.48 13.92
C ALA A 105 14.71 4.95 12.49
N HIS A 106 14.10 5.73 11.59
CA HIS A 106 13.95 5.34 10.18
C HIS A 106 15.30 5.15 9.49
N THR A 107 16.28 6.02 9.76
CA THR A 107 17.63 5.89 9.22
C THR A 107 18.29 4.60 9.71
N ALA A 108 18.15 4.26 10.99
CA ALA A 108 18.65 3.00 11.55
C ALA A 108 18.00 1.77 10.89
N ILE A 109 16.69 1.80 10.63
CA ILE A 109 15.99 0.73 9.90
C ILE A 109 16.53 0.59 8.48
N VAL A 110 16.81 1.70 7.79
CA VAL A 110 17.42 1.67 6.43
C VAL A 110 18.82 1.07 6.46
N ILE A 111 19.65 1.41 7.45
CA ILE A 111 20.97 0.80 7.65
C ILE A 111 20.83 -0.71 7.90
N ALA A 112 19.90 -1.11 8.77
CA ALA A 112 19.61 -2.51 9.02
C ALA A 112 19.11 -3.23 7.76
N ALA A 113 18.31 -2.56 6.92
CA ALA A 113 17.83 -3.10 5.66
C ALA A 113 18.97 -3.33 4.66
N MET A 114 19.92 -2.39 4.56
CA MET A 114 21.12 -2.56 3.74
C MET A 114 21.95 -3.75 4.22
N ALA A 115 22.19 -3.86 5.53
CA ALA A 115 22.93 -4.99 6.10
C ALA A 115 22.20 -6.32 5.88
N ALA A 116 20.88 -6.38 6.10
CA ALA A 116 20.07 -7.57 5.84
C ALA A 116 20.09 -7.95 4.34
N GLY A 117 20.06 -6.96 3.44
CA GLY A 117 20.20 -7.18 2.00
C GLY A 117 21.55 -7.81 1.62
N VAL A 118 22.65 -7.36 2.24
CA VAL A 118 23.97 -7.97 2.06
C VAL A 118 23.99 -9.40 2.57
N VAL A 119 23.43 -9.67 3.76
CA VAL A 119 23.33 -11.04 4.31
C VAL A 119 22.50 -11.94 3.38
N ALA A 120 21.34 -11.47 2.90
CA ALA A 120 20.51 -12.22 1.96
C ALA A 120 21.24 -12.52 0.64
N GLY A 121 21.94 -11.52 0.08
CA GLY A 121 22.70 -11.67 -1.15
C GLY A 121 23.86 -12.66 -1.03
N LEU A 122 24.66 -12.56 0.04
CA LEU A 122 25.79 -13.45 0.29
C LEU A 122 25.34 -14.88 0.60
N THR A 123 24.26 -15.05 1.35
CA THR A 123 23.72 -16.39 1.67
C THR A 123 23.15 -17.08 0.44
N LEU A 124 22.38 -16.38 -0.39
CA LEU A 124 21.88 -16.93 -1.66
C LEU A 124 23.02 -17.23 -2.65
N ARG A 125 24.04 -16.37 -2.70
CA ARG A 125 25.24 -16.59 -3.52
C ARG A 125 25.96 -17.86 -3.08
N GLU A 126 26.26 -18.02 -1.79
CA GLU A 126 26.92 -19.24 -1.31
C GLU A 126 26.07 -20.49 -1.54
N ARG A 127 24.74 -20.38 -1.35
CA ARG A 127 23.83 -21.50 -1.61
C ARG A 127 23.80 -21.94 -3.08
N ALA A 128 24.23 -21.10 -4.01
CA ALA A 128 24.40 -21.48 -5.42
C ALA A 128 25.63 -22.37 -5.66
N PHE A 129 26.62 -22.36 -4.76
CA PHE A 129 27.85 -23.15 -4.85
C PHE A 129 27.89 -24.34 -3.89
N THR A 130 27.15 -24.29 -2.79
CA THR A 130 27.11 -25.36 -1.78
C THR A 130 25.69 -25.78 -1.41
N ASP A 131 25.53 -27.06 -1.07
CA ASP A 131 24.31 -27.64 -0.48
C ASP A 131 24.35 -27.68 1.06
N GLY A 132 25.35 -27.05 1.67
CA GLY A 132 25.50 -27.00 3.13
C GLY A 132 24.41 -26.18 3.83
N LEU A 133 24.21 -26.44 5.13
CA LEU A 133 23.24 -25.73 5.97
C LEU A 133 23.73 -24.35 6.44
N VAL A 134 25.02 -24.03 6.26
CA VAL A 134 25.62 -22.79 6.75
C VAL A 134 24.91 -21.54 6.23
N PRO A 135 24.58 -21.39 4.92
CA PRO A 135 23.84 -20.23 4.43
C PRO A 135 22.46 -20.07 5.09
N ALA A 136 21.76 -21.19 5.32
CA ALA A 136 20.47 -21.19 5.99
C ALA A 136 20.60 -20.80 7.47
N ALA A 137 21.62 -21.31 8.17
CA ALA A 137 21.89 -21.00 9.57
C ALA A 137 22.28 -19.52 9.75
N VAL A 138 23.07 -18.94 8.85
CA VAL A 138 23.45 -17.52 8.90
C VAL A 138 22.23 -16.63 8.66
N ALA A 139 21.45 -16.86 7.60
CA ALA A 139 20.24 -16.09 7.34
C ALA A 139 19.22 -16.25 8.48
N GLY A 140 19.03 -17.48 8.96
CA GLY A 140 18.11 -17.81 10.05
C GLY A 140 18.52 -17.17 11.37
N GLY A 141 19.81 -17.23 11.73
CA GLY A 141 20.34 -16.64 12.95
C GLY A 141 20.13 -15.13 13.00
N VAL A 142 20.46 -14.41 11.92
CA VAL A 142 20.21 -12.96 11.83
C VAL A 142 18.70 -12.67 11.81
N GLY A 143 17.91 -13.49 11.11
CA GLY A 143 16.45 -13.39 11.12
C GLY A 143 15.84 -13.54 12.52
N VAL A 144 16.34 -14.47 13.33
CA VAL A 144 15.92 -14.65 14.74
C VAL A 144 16.28 -13.44 15.59
N LEU A 145 17.47 -12.86 15.42
CA LEU A 145 17.86 -11.64 16.14
C LEU A 145 16.92 -10.47 15.82
N LEU A 146 16.57 -10.29 14.55
CA LEU A 146 15.59 -9.28 14.13
C LEU A 146 14.18 -9.59 14.63
N ALA A 147 13.81 -10.87 14.73
CA ALA A 147 12.53 -11.28 15.30
C ALA A 147 12.44 -10.90 16.78
N ILE A 148 13.52 -11.16 17.55
CA ILE A 148 13.64 -10.75 18.95
C ILE A 148 13.55 -9.23 19.05
N ALA A 149 14.27 -8.48 18.22
CA ALA A 149 14.21 -7.02 18.18
C ALA A 149 12.78 -6.52 17.89
N SER A 150 12.08 -7.16 16.94
CA SER A 150 10.69 -6.85 16.61
C SER A 150 9.76 -7.08 17.80
N ILE A 151 9.87 -8.21 18.49
CA ILE A 151 9.08 -8.54 19.68
C ILE A 151 9.35 -7.53 20.80
N VAL A 152 10.62 -7.23 21.06
CA VAL A 152 11.04 -6.26 22.08
C VAL A 152 10.50 -4.86 21.79
N VAL A 153 10.51 -4.42 20.52
CA VAL A 153 9.88 -3.15 20.13
C VAL A 153 8.37 -3.18 20.31
N PHE A 154 7.73 -4.29 19.92
CA PHE A 154 6.28 -4.45 20.01
C PHE A 154 5.77 -4.41 21.46
N THR A 155 6.47 -5.04 22.39
CA THR A 155 6.08 -5.12 23.81
C THR A 155 6.57 -3.94 24.63
N GLY A 156 7.79 -3.47 24.38
CA GLY A 156 8.44 -2.42 25.17
C GLY A 156 8.07 -1.00 24.75
N TRP A 157 7.76 -0.76 23.47
CA TRP A 157 7.46 0.57 22.95
C TRP A 157 6.25 0.57 21.99
N PRO A 158 5.01 0.45 22.51
CA PRO A 158 3.79 0.39 21.70
C PRO A 158 3.59 1.59 20.74
N GLN A 159 4.19 2.74 21.05
CA GLN A 159 4.15 3.96 20.24
C GLN A 159 5.05 3.87 19.00
N ARG A 160 6.07 3.00 18.99
CA ARG A 160 7.07 2.84 17.91
C ARG A 160 6.70 1.72 16.92
N ARG A 161 5.46 1.76 16.42
CA ARG A 161 4.96 0.76 15.43
C ARG A 161 5.70 0.80 14.09
N ASP A 162 6.31 1.93 13.78
CA ASP A 162 7.24 2.13 12.67
C ASP A 162 8.48 1.22 12.78
N MET A 163 9.15 1.22 13.93
CA MET A 163 10.30 0.35 14.20
C MET A 163 9.92 -1.13 14.20
N PHE A 164 8.78 -1.47 14.81
CA PHE A 164 8.24 -2.83 14.75
C PHE A 164 8.08 -3.29 13.29
N SER A 165 7.43 -2.48 12.45
CA SER A 165 7.22 -2.83 11.05
C SER A 165 8.54 -3.00 10.30
N GLY A 166 9.52 -2.12 10.53
CA GLY A 166 10.85 -2.23 9.95
C GLY A 166 11.52 -3.56 10.28
N PHE A 167 11.68 -3.88 11.57
CA PHE A 167 12.32 -5.13 11.99
C PHE A 167 11.52 -6.37 11.60
N ALA A 168 10.18 -6.31 11.61
CA ALA A 168 9.35 -7.42 11.19
C ALA A 168 9.52 -7.74 9.69
N TRP A 169 9.55 -6.73 8.81
CA TRP A 169 9.79 -6.95 7.38
C TRP A 169 11.19 -7.54 7.09
N LEU A 170 12.21 -7.08 7.81
CA LEU A 170 13.57 -7.62 7.68
C LEU A 170 13.68 -9.05 8.23
N THR A 171 12.98 -9.36 9.33
CA THR A 171 12.81 -10.74 9.83
C THR A 171 12.21 -11.63 8.76
N VAL A 172 11.10 -11.21 8.14
CA VAL A 172 10.41 -11.99 7.10
C VAL A 172 11.32 -12.27 5.92
N LEU A 173 12.09 -11.27 5.46
CA LEU A 173 13.08 -11.44 4.40
C LEU A 173 14.12 -12.53 4.73
N LEU A 174 14.78 -12.43 5.89
CA LEU A 174 15.87 -13.34 6.23
C LEU A 174 15.39 -14.74 6.61
N VAL A 175 14.24 -14.86 7.29
CA VAL A 175 13.64 -16.18 7.59
C VAL A 175 13.16 -16.85 6.30
N ALA A 176 12.65 -16.09 5.32
CA ALA A 176 12.30 -16.64 4.01
C ALA A 176 13.54 -17.14 3.24
N VAL A 177 14.64 -16.39 3.25
CA VAL A 177 15.91 -16.82 2.66
C VAL A 177 16.45 -18.07 3.37
N ALA A 178 16.39 -18.11 4.70
CA ALA A 178 16.79 -19.27 5.48
C ALA A 178 15.95 -20.51 5.13
N GLY A 179 14.63 -20.36 5.09
CA GLY A 179 13.70 -21.42 4.71
C GLY A 179 13.90 -21.90 3.27
N ALA A 180 14.23 -21.00 2.34
CA ALA A 180 14.57 -21.38 0.97
C ALA A 180 15.91 -22.10 0.88
N CYS A 181 16.89 -21.79 1.74
CA CYS A 181 18.22 -22.40 1.70
C CYS A 181 18.31 -23.73 2.47
N ALA A 182 17.43 -23.96 3.45
CA ALA A 182 17.51 -25.10 4.37
C ALA A 182 17.30 -26.48 3.71
N PRO A 183 16.37 -26.67 2.75
CA PRO A 183 16.17 -27.96 2.11
C PRO A 183 17.40 -28.39 1.28
N PRO A 184 17.74 -29.69 1.26
CA PRO A 184 18.86 -30.20 0.49
C PRO A 184 18.61 -30.12 -1.02
N GLY A 185 19.69 -30.17 -1.80
CA GLY A 185 19.67 -30.21 -3.27
C GLY A 185 19.71 -28.84 -3.94
N ARG A 186 19.84 -28.84 -5.27
CA ARG A 186 20.01 -27.60 -6.06
C ARG A 186 18.82 -26.66 -5.91
N LEU A 187 19.10 -25.37 -5.78
CA LEU A 187 18.09 -24.32 -5.73
C LEU A 187 17.14 -24.41 -6.93
N GLY A 188 15.87 -24.58 -6.63
CA GLY A 188 14.82 -24.74 -7.64
C GLY A 188 13.47 -24.28 -7.17
N ALA A 189 12.43 -24.72 -7.89
CA ALA A 189 11.05 -24.35 -7.59
C ALA A 189 10.59 -24.73 -6.15
N PRO A 190 10.98 -25.89 -5.57
CA PRO A 190 10.60 -26.23 -4.20
C PRO A 190 11.19 -25.26 -3.15
N HIS A 191 12.46 -24.90 -3.29
CA HIS A 191 13.14 -23.92 -2.43
C HIS A 191 12.47 -22.55 -2.51
N ALA A 192 12.17 -22.09 -3.72
CA ALA A 192 11.44 -20.85 -3.94
C ALA A 192 10.05 -20.88 -3.30
N LEU A 193 9.31 -22.00 -3.43
CA LEU A 193 7.98 -22.15 -2.84
C LEU A 193 8.01 -21.99 -1.32
N ILE A 194 8.96 -22.63 -0.63
CA ILE A 194 9.11 -22.52 0.82
C ILE A 194 9.38 -21.08 1.26
N GLY A 195 10.35 -20.42 0.63
CA GLY A 195 10.66 -19.01 0.92
C GLY A 195 9.45 -18.10 0.70
N LEU A 196 8.72 -18.27 -0.41
CA LEU A 196 7.54 -17.47 -0.75
C LEU A 196 6.40 -17.67 0.26
N VAL A 197 6.16 -18.90 0.72
CA VAL A 197 5.15 -19.18 1.75
C VAL A 197 5.50 -18.49 3.07
N VAL A 198 6.78 -18.50 3.47
CA VAL A 198 7.23 -17.77 4.65
C VAL A 198 6.99 -16.27 4.50
N VAL A 199 7.26 -15.69 3.32
CA VAL A 199 6.96 -14.26 3.05
C VAL A 199 5.46 -13.97 3.16
N ILE A 200 4.61 -14.83 2.61
CA ILE A 200 3.14 -14.67 2.66
C ILE A 200 2.66 -14.68 4.11
N LEU A 201 3.04 -15.69 4.89
CA LEU A 201 2.64 -15.81 6.29
C LEU A 201 3.15 -14.64 7.12
N GLY A 202 4.41 -14.22 6.90
CA GLY A 202 5.02 -13.06 7.54
C GLY A 202 4.29 -11.75 7.23
N ALA A 203 3.96 -11.49 5.96
CA ALA A 203 3.22 -10.30 5.55
C ALA A 203 1.81 -10.25 6.18
N ILE A 204 1.11 -11.40 6.24
CA ILE A 204 -0.19 -11.50 6.90
C ILE A 204 -0.06 -11.21 8.41
N ALA A 205 0.95 -11.77 9.07
CA ALA A 205 1.20 -11.53 10.50
C ALA A 205 1.49 -10.05 10.81
N ILE A 206 2.32 -9.38 9.99
CA ILE A 206 2.62 -7.95 10.13
C ILE A 206 1.36 -7.09 9.95
N SER A 207 0.54 -7.40 8.93
CA SER A 207 -0.71 -6.69 8.67
C SER A 207 -1.68 -6.83 9.85
N ALA A 208 -1.85 -8.06 10.37
CA ALA A 208 -2.71 -8.35 11.51
C ALA A 208 -2.25 -7.63 12.80
N ALA A 209 -0.94 -7.57 13.05
CA ALA A 209 -0.38 -6.92 14.23
C ALA A 209 -0.46 -5.39 14.18
N THR A 210 -0.25 -4.76 13.02
CA THR A 210 -0.18 -3.29 12.91
C THR A 210 -1.53 -2.60 12.76
N ARG A 211 -2.48 -3.22 12.04
CA ARG A 211 -3.80 -2.66 11.67
C ARG A 211 -3.73 -1.24 11.07
N LYS A 212 -2.65 -0.89 10.36
CA LYS A 212 -2.49 0.38 9.66
C LYS A 212 -2.81 0.22 8.18
N ARG A 213 -3.63 1.13 7.61
CA ARG A 213 -4.04 1.13 6.20
C ARG A 213 -2.89 0.86 5.22
N TRP A 214 -1.82 1.64 5.30
CA TRP A 214 -0.68 1.53 4.36
C TRP A 214 0.13 0.25 4.55
N GLN A 215 0.20 -0.27 5.77
CA GLN A 215 0.84 -1.57 6.05
C GLN A 215 0.02 -2.72 5.48
N THR A 216 -1.31 -2.66 5.60
CA THR A 216 -2.19 -3.64 4.96
C THR A 216 -2.06 -3.59 3.44
N ALA A 217 -1.99 -2.41 2.83
CA ALA A 217 -1.78 -2.28 1.38
C ALA A 217 -0.42 -2.90 0.95
N ALA A 218 0.67 -2.59 1.66
CA ALA A 218 1.98 -3.17 1.38
C ALA A 218 1.98 -4.70 1.55
N ALA A 219 1.40 -5.20 2.65
CA ALA A 219 1.27 -6.64 2.89
C ALA A 219 0.46 -7.34 1.81
N THR A 220 -0.69 -6.78 1.40
CA THR A 220 -1.49 -7.34 0.31
C THR A 220 -0.73 -7.33 -1.03
N ALA A 221 0.06 -6.29 -1.32
CA ALA A 221 0.90 -6.28 -2.53
C ALA A 221 1.93 -7.41 -2.51
N VAL A 222 2.63 -7.58 -1.39
CA VAL A 222 3.61 -8.66 -1.21
C VAL A 222 2.94 -10.04 -1.30
N VAL A 223 1.81 -10.25 -0.61
CA VAL A 223 1.04 -11.50 -0.67
C VAL A 223 0.58 -11.81 -2.10
N THR A 224 0.17 -10.79 -2.86
CA THR A 224 -0.23 -10.97 -4.26
C THR A 224 0.94 -11.42 -5.12
N VAL A 225 2.08 -10.71 -5.05
CA VAL A 225 3.29 -11.06 -5.83
C VAL A 225 3.79 -12.45 -5.46
N CYS A 226 3.94 -12.71 -4.16
CA CYS A 226 4.43 -13.99 -3.66
C CYS A 226 3.44 -15.13 -3.90
N GLY A 227 2.13 -14.88 -3.82
CA GLY A 227 1.10 -15.87 -4.12
C GLY A 227 1.13 -16.31 -5.58
N ILE A 228 1.28 -15.36 -6.51
CA ILE A 228 1.44 -15.69 -7.93
C ILE A 228 2.75 -16.45 -8.17
N ALA A 229 3.87 -15.98 -7.59
CA ALA A 229 5.16 -16.65 -7.71
C ALA A 229 5.13 -18.07 -7.10
N ALA A 230 4.42 -18.26 -5.99
CA ALA A 230 4.24 -19.56 -5.34
C ALA A 230 3.41 -20.51 -6.21
N ALA A 231 2.34 -20.02 -6.85
CA ALA A 231 1.57 -20.82 -7.81
C ALA A 231 2.44 -21.25 -9.01
N VAL A 232 3.28 -20.36 -9.53
CA VAL A 232 4.24 -20.68 -10.60
C VAL A 232 5.28 -21.70 -10.13
N ALA A 233 5.84 -21.53 -8.93
CA ALA A 233 6.79 -22.44 -8.34
C ALA A 233 6.17 -23.83 -8.10
N ALA A 234 4.95 -23.90 -7.57
CA ALA A 234 4.22 -25.15 -7.39
C ALA A 234 3.96 -25.85 -8.72
N ALA A 235 3.49 -25.12 -9.75
CA ALA A 235 3.29 -25.70 -11.08
C ALA A 235 4.61 -26.28 -11.66
N ARG A 236 5.73 -25.56 -11.50
CA ARG A 236 7.07 -26.00 -11.93
C ARG A 236 7.63 -27.15 -11.11
N MET A 237 7.22 -27.27 -9.85
CA MET A 237 7.63 -28.37 -8.96
C MET A 237 7.01 -29.69 -9.41
N PHE A 238 5.74 -29.69 -9.80
CA PHE A 238 5.03 -30.92 -10.20
C PHE A 238 5.12 -31.25 -11.68
N ARG A 239 5.30 -30.25 -12.56
CA ARG A 239 5.35 -30.45 -14.01
C ARG A 239 6.44 -29.59 -14.65
N PRO A 240 7.18 -30.11 -15.65
CA PRO A 240 8.16 -29.35 -16.40
C PRO A 240 7.49 -28.41 -17.42
N VAL A 241 6.62 -27.51 -16.96
CA VAL A 241 5.91 -26.54 -17.80
C VAL A 241 6.90 -25.52 -18.37
N SER A 242 6.75 -25.16 -19.64
CA SER A 242 7.59 -24.13 -20.27
C SER A 242 7.35 -22.76 -19.65
N ALA A 243 8.40 -21.92 -19.63
CA ALA A 243 8.29 -20.56 -19.10
C ALA A 243 7.23 -19.74 -19.85
N GLN A 244 7.12 -19.90 -21.17
CA GLN A 244 6.15 -19.18 -21.98
C GLN A 244 4.70 -19.52 -21.61
N VAL A 245 4.38 -20.81 -21.41
CA VAL A 245 3.04 -21.25 -21.00
C VAL A 245 2.69 -20.73 -19.60
N LEU A 246 3.63 -20.80 -18.66
CA LEU A 246 3.42 -20.23 -17.32
C LEU A 246 3.15 -18.73 -17.37
N SER A 247 3.90 -18.01 -18.19
CA SER A 247 3.68 -16.57 -18.35
C SER A 247 2.34 -16.25 -19.00
N ILE A 248 1.84 -17.07 -19.95
CA ILE A 248 0.49 -16.93 -20.51
C ILE A 248 -0.56 -17.14 -19.40
N CYS A 249 -0.42 -18.19 -18.60
CA CYS A 249 -1.30 -18.45 -17.46
C CYS A 249 -1.27 -17.31 -16.43
N VAL A 250 -0.09 -16.76 -16.15
CA VAL A 250 0.06 -15.62 -15.26
C VAL A 250 -0.63 -14.39 -15.84
N LEU A 251 -0.41 -14.03 -17.11
CA LEU A 251 -1.11 -12.88 -17.74
C LEU A 251 -2.63 -12.99 -17.62
N PHE A 252 -3.19 -14.18 -17.85
CA PHE A 252 -4.61 -14.42 -17.67
C PHE A 252 -5.04 -14.32 -16.20
N GLY A 253 -4.27 -14.94 -15.29
CA GLY A 253 -4.50 -14.86 -13.85
C GLY A 253 -4.46 -13.42 -13.32
N LEU A 254 -3.58 -12.57 -13.85
CA LEU A 254 -3.52 -11.15 -13.53
C LEU A 254 -4.82 -10.42 -13.91
N LEU A 255 -5.38 -10.69 -15.10
CA LEU A 255 -6.67 -10.11 -15.51
C LEU A 255 -7.82 -10.57 -14.61
N VAL A 256 -7.86 -11.87 -14.28
CA VAL A 256 -8.85 -12.42 -13.35
C VAL A 256 -8.73 -11.75 -11.98
N LEU A 257 -7.50 -11.58 -11.45
CA LEU A 257 -7.27 -10.92 -10.16
C LEU A 257 -7.69 -9.45 -10.16
N VAL A 258 -7.42 -8.69 -11.24
CA VAL A 258 -7.90 -7.31 -11.37
C VAL A 258 -9.43 -7.27 -11.35
N ARG A 259 -10.10 -8.18 -12.08
CA ARG A 259 -11.56 -8.23 -12.13
C ARG A 259 -12.18 -8.66 -10.80
N MET A 260 -11.53 -9.58 -10.09
CA MET A 260 -11.95 -10.06 -8.77
C MET A 260 -11.53 -9.14 -7.62
N ALA A 261 -10.77 -8.07 -7.89
CA ALA A 261 -10.21 -7.22 -6.84
C ALA A 261 -11.27 -6.62 -5.89
N PRO A 262 -12.43 -6.10 -6.38
CA PRO A 262 -13.48 -5.63 -5.48
C PRO A 262 -14.06 -6.75 -4.61
N THR A 263 -14.32 -7.91 -5.21
CA THR A 263 -14.88 -9.07 -4.53
C THR A 263 -13.94 -9.61 -3.45
N ILE A 264 -12.66 -9.78 -3.77
CA ILE A 264 -11.62 -10.21 -2.82
C ILE A 264 -11.52 -9.23 -1.65
N ALA A 265 -11.53 -7.92 -1.93
CA ALA A 265 -11.45 -6.91 -0.90
C ALA A 265 -12.65 -6.94 0.06
N LEU A 266 -13.86 -7.17 -0.47
CA LEU A 266 -15.07 -7.34 0.35
C LEU A 266 -15.03 -8.61 1.20
N TRP A 267 -14.57 -9.74 0.63
CA TRP A 267 -14.41 -11.00 1.37
C TRP A 267 -13.41 -10.87 2.51
N VAL A 268 -12.24 -10.29 2.25
CA VAL A 268 -11.21 -10.11 3.29
C VAL A 268 -11.67 -9.12 4.37
N ALA A 269 -12.39 -8.07 3.98
CA ALA A 269 -13.00 -7.15 4.93
C ALA A 269 -14.25 -7.71 5.63
N ARG A 270 -14.66 -8.94 5.31
CA ARG A 270 -15.87 -9.61 5.82
C ARG A 270 -17.13 -8.74 5.68
N VAL A 271 -17.20 -7.95 4.62
CA VAL A 271 -18.40 -7.15 4.31
C VAL A 271 -19.45 -8.12 3.79
N ARG A 272 -20.48 -8.37 4.60
CA ARG A 272 -21.59 -9.25 4.20
C ARG A 272 -22.46 -8.55 3.16
N PRO A 273 -22.90 -9.25 2.09
CA PRO A 273 -23.88 -8.72 1.16
C PRO A 273 -25.16 -8.30 1.90
N PRO A 274 -25.91 -7.31 1.38
CA PRO A 274 -27.21 -6.98 1.94
C PRO A 274 -28.13 -8.21 1.89
N HIS A 275 -28.73 -8.55 3.03
CA HIS A 275 -29.75 -9.59 3.10
C HIS A 275 -31.06 -8.99 2.57
N PHE A 276 -31.44 -9.37 1.35
CA PHE A 276 -32.78 -9.14 0.86
C PHE A 276 -33.63 -10.32 1.32
N GLY A 277 -34.53 -10.07 2.28
CA GLY A 277 -35.48 -11.07 2.75
C GLY A 277 -36.37 -11.61 1.63
N SER A 278 -37.19 -12.61 1.95
CA SER A 278 -38.07 -13.25 0.97
C SER A 278 -38.91 -12.23 0.19
N ILE A 279 -38.89 -12.34 -1.15
CA ILE A 279 -39.70 -11.54 -2.08
C ILE A 279 -41.20 -11.69 -1.80
N THR A 280 -41.61 -12.80 -1.18
CA THR A 280 -43.01 -13.07 -0.81
C THR A 280 -43.43 -12.39 0.50
N GLY A 281 -42.56 -11.62 1.16
CA GLY A 281 -42.85 -10.96 2.44
C GLY A 281 -42.98 -11.92 3.62
N ARG A 282 -42.70 -13.21 3.42
CA ARG A 282 -42.78 -14.27 4.45
C ARG A 282 -41.90 -13.98 5.68
N ASP A 283 -40.81 -13.27 5.47
CA ASP A 283 -39.83 -12.95 6.52
C ASP A 283 -40.14 -11.57 7.17
N LEU A 284 -41.11 -10.83 6.63
CA LEU A 284 -41.60 -9.55 7.16
C LEU A 284 -42.89 -9.73 7.96
N PHE A 285 -43.77 -10.64 7.53
CA PHE A 285 -45.08 -10.85 8.13
C PHE A 285 -45.39 -12.34 8.38
N ALA A 286 -45.76 -12.67 9.62
CA ALA A 286 -46.28 -13.99 9.98
C ALA A 286 -47.78 -13.93 10.28
N ARG A 287 -48.48 -15.00 9.93
CA ARG A 287 -49.87 -15.22 10.35
C ARG A 287 -49.86 -15.77 11.79
N ARG A 288 -50.58 -15.10 12.68
CA ARG A 288 -50.79 -15.60 14.05
C ARG A 288 -51.92 -16.63 14.05
N GLU A 289 -51.70 -17.76 14.71
CA GLU A 289 -52.68 -18.85 14.78
C GLU A 289 -53.98 -18.37 15.45
N GLY A 290 -55.14 -18.63 14.82
CA GLY A 290 -56.46 -18.21 15.30
C GLY A 290 -56.95 -16.82 14.86
N MET A 291 -56.18 -16.07 14.06
CA MET A 291 -56.60 -14.76 13.53
C MET A 291 -57.22 -14.86 12.11
N PRO A 292 -58.08 -13.90 11.70
CA PRO A 292 -58.63 -13.83 10.35
C PRO A 292 -57.55 -13.86 9.26
N VAL A 293 -57.88 -14.43 8.10
CA VAL A 293 -56.93 -14.70 7.00
C VAL A 293 -56.21 -13.44 6.48
N ASP A 294 -56.86 -12.28 6.60
CA ASP A 294 -56.35 -10.96 6.16
C ASP A 294 -55.52 -10.24 7.24
N THR A 295 -55.41 -10.80 8.44
CA THR A 295 -54.65 -10.19 9.53
C THR A 295 -53.24 -10.76 9.56
N VAL A 296 -52.27 -9.93 9.16
CA VAL A 296 -50.85 -10.23 9.27
C VAL A 296 -50.23 -9.43 10.41
N SER A 297 -49.35 -10.06 11.18
CA SER A 297 -48.51 -9.37 12.16
C SER A 297 -47.06 -9.39 11.68
N PRO A 298 -46.27 -8.32 11.93
CA PRO A 298 -44.84 -8.39 11.70
C PRO A 298 -44.25 -9.60 12.43
N VAL A 299 -43.34 -10.33 11.79
CA VAL A 299 -42.60 -11.41 12.47
C VAL A 299 -41.84 -10.74 13.61
N GLY A 300 -42.21 -11.02 14.86
CA GLY A 300 -41.42 -10.59 16.00
C GLY A 300 -40.04 -11.22 15.87
N VAL A 301 -38.97 -10.42 16.02
CA VAL A 301 -37.61 -10.92 16.15
C VAL A 301 -37.67 -11.99 17.23
N LYS A 302 -37.63 -13.26 16.83
CA LYS A 302 -37.65 -14.33 17.81
C LYS A 302 -36.34 -14.17 18.57
N GLU A 303 -36.45 -13.99 19.88
CA GLU A 303 -35.38 -14.23 20.85
C GLU A 303 -35.01 -15.73 20.84
N THR A 304 -34.68 -16.28 19.67
CA THR A 304 -33.90 -17.50 19.60
C THR A 304 -32.48 -17.05 19.86
N GLU A 305 -31.94 -17.46 21.00
CA GLU A 305 -30.55 -17.33 21.46
C GLU A 305 -29.54 -18.02 20.51
N ASP A 306 -29.74 -17.91 19.19
CA ASP A 306 -28.70 -18.17 18.22
C ASP A 306 -27.93 -16.85 18.08
N GLU A 307 -26.65 -16.86 18.46
CA GLU A 307 -25.68 -15.76 18.31
C GLU A 307 -25.58 -15.17 16.88
N ASP A 308 -26.36 -15.69 15.94
CA ASP A 308 -26.44 -15.26 14.54
C ASP A 308 -27.43 -14.11 14.28
N ASP A 309 -28.32 -13.75 15.21
CA ASP A 309 -29.25 -12.62 15.02
C ASP A 309 -28.68 -11.26 15.50
N GLU A 310 -27.59 -11.25 16.27
CA GLU A 310 -26.79 -10.04 16.52
C GLU A 310 -26.01 -9.60 15.25
N LEU A 311 -25.98 -10.45 14.21
CA LEU A 311 -25.31 -10.25 12.93
C LEU A 311 -26.26 -9.78 11.79
N THR A 312 -27.56 -9.60 12.06
CA THR A 312 -28.53 -8.98 11.13
C THR A 312 -28.57 -7.45 11.24
N ASP A 313 -27.64 -6.87 12.00
CA ASP A 313 -27.61 -5.43 12.26
C ASP A 313 -27.20 -4.60 11.02
N ILE A 314 -28.22 -4.20 10.25
CA ILE A 314 -28.19 -3.12 9.25
C ILE A 314 -27.74 -1.76 9.82
N THR A 315 -27.48 -1.66 11.13
CA THR A 315 -27.01 -0.43 11.81
C THR A 315 -25.50 -0.39 12.08
N ALA A 316 -24.66 -1.02 11.24
CA ALA A 316 -23.21 -0.80 11.29
C ALA A 316 -22.89 0.70 11.41
N ARG A 317 -22.50 1.15 12.61
CA ARG A 317 -22.32 2.58 12.93
C ARG A 317 -21.23 3.15 12.05
N GLY A 318 -21.29 4.45 11.74
CA GLY A 318 -20.42 5.12 10.77
C GLY A 318 -18.91 4.85 10.96
N ALA A 319 -18.44 4.63 12.19
CA ALA A 319 -17.05 4.30 12.48
C ALA A 319 -16.62 2.90 11.98
N ALA A 320 -17.49 1.88 12.13
CA ALA A 320 -17.25 0.53 11.65
C ALA A 320 -17.26 0.48 10.12
N ILE A 321 -18.23 1.16 9.49
CA ILE A 321 -18.28 1.33 8.03
C ILE A 321 -17.01 2.01 7.51
N ALA A 322 -16.58 3.10 8.16
CA ALA A 322 -15.36 3.81 7.77
C ALA A 322 -14.09 2.95 7.93
N ALA A 323 -14.03 2.10 8.96
CA ALA A 323 -12.92 1.15 9.14
C ALA A 323 -12.90 0.10 8.02
N SER A 324 -14.04 -0.51 7.71
CA SER A 324 -14.19 -1.48 6.61
C SER A 324 -13.88 -0.86 5.25
N ALA A 325 -14.35 0.36 4.98
CA ALA A 325 -14.05 1.08 3.74
C ALA A 325 -12.54 1.34 3.57
N ARG A 326 -11.85 1.74 4.66
CA ARG A 326 -10.38 1.91 4.64
C ARG A 326 -9.65 0.60 4.39
N LEU A 327 -10.12 -0.49 4.98
CA LEU A 327 -9.56 -1.83 4.79
C LEU A 327 -9.75 -2.32 3.35
N VAL A 328 -10.98 -2.26 2.82
CA VAL A 328 -11.31 -2.59 1.42
C VAL A 328 -10.41 -1.80 0.46
N ASN A 329 -10.28 -0.49 0.68
CA ASN A 329 -9.42 0.34 -0.15
C ASN A 329 -7.95 -0.07 -0.05
N ALA A 330 -7.43 -0.34 1.15
CA ALA A 330 -6.04 -0.79 1.32
C ALA A 330 -5.77 -2.11 0.57
N ILE A 331 -6.67 -3.07 0.67
CA ILE A 331 -6.55 -4.37 -0.01
C ILE A 331 -6.60 -4.19 -1.52
N GLN A 332 -7.52 -3.38 -2.03
CA GLN A 332 -7.58 -3.09 -3.47
C GLN A 332 -6.31 -2.41 -3.98
N VAL A 333 -5.78 -1.43 -3.25
CA VAL A 333 -4.50 -0.78 -3.59
C VAL A 333 -3.38 -1.80 -3.62
N GLY A 334 -3.23 -2.59 -2.56
CA GLY A 334 -2.19 -3.61 -2.49
C GLY A 334 -2.29 -4.64 -3.61
N LEU A 335 -3.48 -5.15 -3.88
CA LEU A 335 -3.73 -6.11 -4.96
C LEU A 335 -3.38 -5.50 -6.32
N CYS A 336 -3.82 -4.28 -6.61
CA CYS A 336 -3.50 -3.56 -7.86
C CYS A 336 -2.00 -3.32 -8.01
N VAL A 337 -1.31 -2.93 -6.93
CA VAL A 337 0.16 -2.77 -6.94
C VAL A 337 0.85 -4.11 -7.19
N GLY A 338 0.39 -5.18 -6.54
CA GLY A 338 0.97 -6.51 -6.69
C GLY A 338 0.83 -7.07 -8.11
N VAL A 339 -0.36 -7.03 -8.70
CA VAL A 339 -0.57 -7.49 -10.10
C VAL A 339 0.21 -6.63 -11.09
N SER A 340 0.32 -5.32 -10.83
CA SER A 340 1.08 -4.38 -11.67
C SER A 340 2.59 -4.64 -11.63
N ALA A 341 3.12 -5.06 -10.47
CA ALA A 341 4.52 -5.42 -10.33
C ALA A 341 4.88 -6.74 -11.06
N VAL A 342 3.92 -7.68 -11.13
CA VAL A 342 4.12 -8.98 -11.83
C VAL A 342 3.98 -8.85 -13.35
N LEU A 343 3.15 -7.92 -13.82
CA LEU A 343 2.83 -7.78 -15.25
C LEU A 343 4.07 -7.67 -16.16
N PRO A 344 5.10 -6.84 -15.89
CA PRO A 344 6.29 -6.76 -16.74
C PRO A 344 7.07 -8.08 -16.84
N VAL A 345 7.14 -8.84 -15.73
CA VAL A 345 7.81 -10.15 -15.70
C VAL A 345 7.04 -11.17 -16.52
N ALA A 346 5.71 -11.15 -16.43
CA ALA A 346 4.86 -12.03 -17.22
C ALA A 346 4.92 -11.69 -18.72
N VAL A 347 4.86 -10.40 -19.09
CA VAL A 347 5.05 -9.95 -20.47
C VAL A 347 6.42 -10.36 -20.99
N TRP A 348 7.47 -10.16 -20.20
CA TRP A 348 8.80 -10.66 -20.53
C TRP A 348 8.74 -12.16 -20.85
N GLY A 349 8.21 -13.00 -19.96
CA GLY A 349 8.18 -14.45 -20.20
C GLY A 349 7.34 -14.91 -21.40
N VAL A 350 6.24 -14.22 -21.74
CA VAL A 350 5.39 -14.57 -22.90
C VAL A 350 6.05 -14.27 -24.24
N LEU A 351 6.75 -13.13 -24.34
CA LEU A 351 7.36 -12.71 -25.60
C LEU A 351 8.51 -13.65 -25.97
N THR A 352 8.59 -14.07 -27.23
CA THR A 352 9.67 -14.95 -27.72
C THR A 352 10.20 -14.44 -29.05
N PRO A 353 11.09 -13.42 -29.04
CA PRO A 353 11.65 -12.84 -30.26
C PRO A 353 12.29 -13.92 -31.15
N GLY A 354 12.14 -13.78 -32.47
CA GLY A 354 12.71 -14.70 -33.47
C GLY A 354 11.97 -16.04 -33.63
N ARG A 355 10.95 -16.34 -32.82
CA ARG A 355 10.12 -17.54 -33.02
C ARG A 355 9.01 -17.30 -34.04
N ARG A 356 8.60 -18.37 -34.74
CA ARG A 356 7.51 -18.34 -35.73
C ARG A 356 6.21 -17.67 -35.26
N TRP A 357 5.90 -17.77 -33.96
CA TRP A 357 4.65 -17.27 -33.36
C TRP A 357 4.88 -16.01 -32.50
N ALA A 358 5.99 -15.29 -32.73
CA ALA A 358 6.34 -14.07 -31.99
C ALA A 358 5.30 -12.96 -32.14
N TRP A 359 4.68 -12.83 -33.33
CA TRP A 359 3.60 -11.88 -33.58
C TRP A 359 2.37 -12.16 -32.71
N LEU A 360 2.03 -13.44 -32.48
CA LEU A 360 0.92 -13.84 -31.62
C LEU A 360 1.24 -13.58 -30.14
N ALA A 361 2.49 -13.79 -29.74
CA ALA A 361 2.96 -13.41 -28.41
C ALA A 361 2.88 -11.90 -28.17
N LEU A 362 3.22 -11.09 -29.17
CA LEU A 362 3.03 -9.63 -29.15
C LEU A 362 1.55 -9.24 -29.04
N LEU A 363 0.67 -9.91 -29.80
CA LEU A 363 -0.76 -9.67 -29.73
C LEU A 363 -1.30 -9.96 -28.31
N VAL A 364 -0.99 -11.13 -27.75
CA VAL A 364 -1.42 -11.52 -26.39
C VAL A 364 -0.91 -10.53 -25.35
N ALA A 365 0.38 -10.19 -25.38
CA ALA A 365 0.95 -9.22 -24.44
C ALA A 365 0.33 -7.82 -24.60
N GLY A 366 0.17 -7.35 -25.84
CA GLY A 366 -0.40 -6.05 -26.16
C GLY A 366 -1.86 -5.92 -25.73
N LEU A 367 -2.67 -6.96 -25.93
CA LEU A 367 -4.06 -7.00 -25.46
C LEU A 367 -4.13 -6.91 -23.93
N VAL A 368 -3.32 -7.68 -23.20
CA VAL A 368 -3.32 -7.64 -21.73
C VAL A 368 -2.86 -6.28 -21.20
N VAL A 369 -1.79 -5.71 -21.77
CA VAL A 369 -1.30 -4.37 -21.41
C VAL A 369 -2.36 -3.31 -21.69
N GLY A 370 -3.03 -3.37 -22.85
CA GLY A 370 -4.13 -2.47 -23.20
C GLY A 370 -5.32 -2.58 -22.26
N ILE A 371 -5.69 -3.79 -21.85
CA ILE A 371 -6.73 -4.03 -20.84
C ILE A 371 -6.33 -3.42 -19.49
N PHE A 372 -5.06 -3.56 -19.06
CA PHE A 372 -4.59 -2.94 -17.81
C PHE A 372 -4.69 -1.41 -17.82
N ILE A 373 -4.32 -0.77 -18.93
CA ILE A 373 -4.44 0.70 -19.08
C ILE A 373 -5.91 1.13 -19.02
N THR A 374 -6.79 0.41 -19.71
CA THR A 374 -8.22 0.74 -19.77
C THR A 374 -8.93 0.47 -18.45
N GLN A 375 -8.62 -0.62 -17.75
CA GLN A 375 -9.15 -0.98 -16.43
C GLN A 375 -8.84 0.04 -15.33
N GLY A 376 -7.83 0.90 -15.52
CA GLY A 376 -7.58 2.03 -14.63
C GLY A 376 -8.82 2.91 -14.40
N ARG A 377 -9.73 3.01 -15.39
CA ARG A 377 -10.98 3.77 -15.26
C ARG A 377 -12.03 3.10 -14.35
N GLY A 378 -11.90 1.81 -14.10
CA GLY A 378 -12.85 1.03 -13.29
C GLY A 378 -12.72 1.27 -11.79
N PHE A 379 -11.65 1.91 -11.34
CA PHE A 379 -11.40 2.18 -9.92
C PHE A 379 -11.63 3.66 -9.59
N ALA A 380 -12.41 3.93 -8.54
CA ALA A 380 -12.69 5.29 -8.08
C ALA A 380 -11.48 5.99 -7.45
N ALA A 381 -10.51 5.22 -6.92
CA ALA A 381 -9.36 5.76 -6.19
C ALA A 381 -8.08 5.78 -7.06
N LYS A 382 -7.34 6.89 -6.96
CA LYS A 382 -6.15 7.16 -7.80
C LYS A 382 -5.04 6.13 -7.68
N TYR A 383 -4.83 5.55 -6.49
CA TYR A 383 -3.70 4.66 -6.24
C TYR A 383 -3.80 3.35 -7.04
N GLN A 384 -5.01 2.78 -7.16
CA GLN A 384 -5.28 1.61 -7.98
C GLN A 384 -5.04 1.90 -9.47
N ALA A 385 -5.63 2.99 -9.97
CA ALA A 385 -5.51 3.38 -11.37
C ALA A 385 -4.05 3.67 -11.77
N VAL A 386 -3.33 4.44 -10.94
CA VAL A 386 -1.90 4.75 -11.16
C VAL A 386 -1.07 3.48 -11.14
N ALA A 387 -1.31 2.55 -10.20
CA ALA A 387 -0.58 1.29 -10.16
C ALA A 387 -0.73 0.49 -11.48
N LEU A 388 -1.98 0.31 -11.96
CA LEU A 388 -2.27 -0.44 -13.18
C LEU A 388 -1.63 0.19 -14.42
N VAL A 389 -1.73 1.52 -14.57
CA VAL A 389 -1.12 2.25 -15.69
C VAL A 389 0.40 2.17 -15.62
N CYS A 390 1.01 2.38 -14.45
CA CYS A 390 2.46 2.26 -14.28
C CYS A 390 2.96 0.83 -14.57
N GLY A 391 2.23 -0.20 -14.10
CA GLY A 391 2.55 -1.60 -14.40
C GLY A 391 2.47 -1.91 -15.88
N ALA A 392 1.45 -1.40 -16.57
CA ALA A 392 1.32 -1.54 -18.02
C ALA A 392 2.45 -0.83 -18.78
N CYS A 393 2.80 0.40 -18.41
CA CYS A 393 3.93 1.13 -18.99
C CYS A 393 5.26 0.38 -18.76
N ALA A 394 5.50 -0.11 -17.55
CA ALA A 394 6.68 -0.92 -17.24
C ALA A 394 6.70 -2.21 -18.08
N ALA A 395 5.55 -2.82 -18.36
CA ALA A 395 5.44 -4.01 -19.19
C ALA A 395 5.72 -3.73 -20.67
N VAL A 396 5.31 -2.57 -21.20
CA VAL A 396 5.73 -2.09 -22.53
C VAL A 396 7.25 -1.98 -22.56
N CYS A 397 7.85 -1.27 -21.61
CA CYS A 397 9.31 -1.13 -21.53
C CYS A 397 10.03 -2.48 -21.45
N ALA A 398 9.54 -3.41 -20.63
CA ALA A 398 10.07 -4.77 -20.54
C ALA A 398 10.00 -5.51 -21.88
N GLY A 399 8.89 -5.36 -22.63
CA GLY A 399 8.74 -5.92 -23.96
C GLY A 399 9.75 -5.35 -24.96
N VAL A 400 9.96 -4.03 -24.95
CA VAL A 400 10.95 -3.36 -25.82
C VAL A 400 12.35 -3.86 -25.52
N VAL A 401 12.75 -3.88 -24.24
CA VAL A 401 14.06 -4.37 -23.82
C VAL A 401 14.24 -5.84 -24.23
N LYS A 402 13.21 -6.67 -24.08
CA LYS A 402 13.28 -8.07 -24.49
C LYS A 402 13.52 -8.23 -26.00
N TYR A 403 12.84 -7.45 -26.83
CA TYR A 403 13.03 -7.48 -28.28
C TYR A 403 14.39 -6.92 -28.69
N ALA A 404 14.87 -5.86 -28.03
CA ALA A 404 16.20 -5.31 -28.26
C ALA A 404 17.31 -6.35 -27.97
N LEU A 405 17.18 -7.08 -26.87
CA LEU A 405 18.15 -8.13 -26.48
C LEU A 405 18.05 -9.41 -27.33
N GLY A 406 16.87 -9.70 -27.86
CA GLY A 406 16.63 -10.86 -28.71
C GLY A 406 16.86 -10.62 -30.21
N GLY A 407 17.06 -9.37 -30.62
CA GLY A 407 17.26 -8.95 -32.00
C GLY A 407 18.73 -8.98 -32.45
N PRO A 408 19.00 -8.56 -33.70
CA PRO A 408 20.37 -8.40 -34.20
C PRO A 408 21.17 -7.39 -33.36
N ARG A 409 22.47 -7.65 -33.16
CA ARG A 409 23.35 -6.84 -32.30
C ARG A 409 23.93 -5.59 -32.97
N ASN A 410 23.32 -5.11 -34.06
CA ASN A 410 23.72 -3.87 -34.69
C ASN A 410 23.16 -2.66 -33.92
N LEU A 411 23.87 -1.53 -33.99
CA LEU A 411 23.52 -0.29 -33.27
C LEU A 411 22.06 0.12 -33.47
N GLU A 412 21.56 0.00 -34.70
CA GLU A 412 20.21 0.42 -35.05
C GLU A 412 19.13 -0.42 -34.36
N ALA A 413 19.19 -1.75 -34.48
CA ALA A 413 18.17 -2.64 -33.92
C ALA A 413 18.31 -2.82 -32.40
N ALA A 414 19.53 -2.77 -31.87
CA ALA A 414 19.79 -2.98 -30.45
C ALA A 414 19.58 -1.70 -29.60
N LEU A 415 19.74 -0.50 -30.19
CA LEU A 415 19.68 0.76 -29.45
C LEU A 415 18.73 1.80 -30.08
N VAL A 416 18.97 2.20 -31.33
CA VAL A 416 18.26 3.37 -31.92
C VAL A 416 16.76 3.15 -31.99
N TRP A 417 16.30 2.03 -32.58
CA TRP A 417 14.88 1.74 -32.70
C TRP A 417 14.17 1.50 -31.36
N PRO A 418 14.73 0.69 -30.43
CA PRO A 418 14.18 0.53 -29.09
C PRO A 418 14.04 1.86 -28.33
N VAL A 419 15.09 2.71 -28.35
CA VAL A 419 15.05 4.02 -27.69
C VAL A 419 14.01 4.93 -28.33
N ALA A 420 13.96 5.00 -29.66
CA ALA A 420 12.95 5.78 -30.37
C ALA A 420 11.52 5.36 -30.01
N LEU A 421 11.28 4.05 -29.88
CA LEU A 421 9.97 3.51 -29.52
C LEU A 421 9.60 3.82 -28.06
N VAL A 422 10.55 3.76 -27.12
CA VAL A 422 10.31 4.18 -25.73
C VAL A 422 10.03 5.67 -25.63
N VAL A 423 10.79 6.52 -26.34
CA VAL A 423 10.57 7.97 -26.38
C VAL A 423 9.21 8.30 -26.99
N ALA A 424 8.84 7.67 -28.11
CA ALA A 424 7.53 7.84 -28.72
C ALA A 424 6.40 7.41 -27.79
N PHE A 425 6.55 6.28 -27.09
CA PHE A 425 5.59 5.82 -26.10
C PHE A 425 5.43 6.81 -24.92
N ALA A 426 6.54 7.33 -24.40
CA ALA A 426 6.52 8.35 -23.35
C ALA A 426 5.84 9.64 -23.82
N ALA A 427 6.12 10.10 -25.05
CA ALA A 427 5.48 11.26 -25.65
C ALA A 427 3.96 11.08 -25.79
N LEU A 428 3.50 9.90 -26.23
CA LEU A 428 2.07 9.56 -26.29
C LEU A 428 1.44 9.56 -24.89
N GLY A 429 2.13 9.04 -23.88
CA GLY A 429 1.69 9.07 -22.49
C GLY A 429 1.54 10.50 -21.96
N LEU A 430 2.51 11.38 -22.24
CA LEU A 430 2.43 12.81 -21.89
C LEU A 430 1.29 13.52 -22.61
N ALA A 431 1.12 13.26 -23.92
CA ALA A 431 0.00 13.81 -24.68
C ALA A 431 -1.34 13.35 -24.09
N ALA A 432 -1.49 12.07 -23.74
CA ALA A 432 -2.68 11.56 -23.08
C ALA A 432 -2.92 12.22 -21.71
N ALA A 433 -1.87 12.43 -20.91
CA ALA A 433 -1.97 13.09 -19.61
C ALA A 433 -2.46 14.55 -19.72
N LEU A 434 -2.08 15.26 -20.79
CA LEU A 434 -2.51 16.63 -21.05
C LEU A 434 -3.94 16.70 -21.63
N LEU A 435 -4.28 15.77 -22.52
CA LEU A 435 -5.55 15.81 -23.26
C LEU A 435 -6.70 15.19 -22.46
N VAL A 436 -6.51 13.99 -21.91
CA VAL A 436 -7.62 13.18 -21.35
C VAL A 436 -8.37 13.90 -20.22
N PRO A 437 -7.71 14.52 -19.21
CA PRO A 437 -8.42 15.21 -18.14
C PRO A 437 -9.16 16.47 -18.61
N ALA A 438 -8.65 17.16 -19.62
CA ALA A 438 -9.24 18.39 -20.16
C ALA A 438 -10.40 18.10 -21.14
N THR A 439 -10.44 16.90 -21.72
CA THR A 439 -11.44 16.53 -22.73
C THR A 439 -12.73 15.98 -22.12
N ARG A 440 -13.87 16.56 -22.50
CA ARG A 440 -15.19 15.95 -22.27
C ARG A 440 -15.50 14.95 -23.37
N PHE A 441 -15.29 13.65 -23.10
CA PHE A 441 -15.57 12.59 -24.07
C PHE A 441 -17.08 12.45 -24.32
N ARG A 442 -17.46 12.43 -25.61
CA ARG A 442 -18.82 12.10 -26.05
C ARG A 442 -19.20 10.67 -25.61
N PRO A 443 -20.47 10.38 -25.29
CA PRO A 443 -20.91 9.05 -24.89
C PRO A 443 -20.51 7.94 -25.86
N LEU A 444 -20.60 8.19 -27.17
CA LEU A 444 -20.20 7.23 -28.20
C LEU A 444 -18.73 6.82 -28.09
N ILE A 445 -17.82 7.76 -27.79
CA ILE A 445 -16.39 7.47 -27.65
C ILE A 445 -16.16 6.56 -26.45
N ARG A 446 -16.81 6.84 -25.31
CA ARG A 446 -16.69 5.97 -24.12
C ARG A 446 -17.19 4.56 -24.41
N LEU A 447 -18.37 4.47 -25.02
CA LEU A 447 -18.97 3.21 -25.42
C LEU A 447 -18.07 2.43 -26.39
N THR A 448 -17.47 3.08 -27.39
CA THR A 448 -16.54 2.40 -28.31
C THR A 448 -15.32 1.82 -27.61
N VAL A 449 -14.80 2.51 -26.59
CA VAL A 449 -13.66 2.01 -25.82
C VAL A 449 -14.07 0.82 -24.95
N GLU A 450 -15.25 0.85 -24.35
CA GLU A 450 -15.81 -0.30 -23.61
C GLU A 450 -15.99 -1.51 -24.53
N TRP A 451 -16.55 -1.34 -25.73
CA TRP A 451 -16.67 -2.43 -26.70
C TRP A 451 -15.33 -2.96 -27.19
N LEU A 452 -14.33 -2.08 -27.37
CA LEU A 452 -12.98 -2.50 -27.74
C LEU A 452 -12.34 -3.34 -26.65
N GLU A 453 -12.60 -3.02 -25.38
CA GLU A 453 -12.13 -3.80 -24.23
C GLU A 453 -12.80 -5.19 -24.20
N VAL A 454 -14.11 -5.27 -24.44
CA VAL A 454 -14.83 -6.54 -24.56
C VAL A 454 -14.28 -7.37 -25.73
N LEU A 455 -14.07 -6.76 -26.89
CA LEU A 455 -13.47 -7.42 -28.04
C LEU A 455 -12.05 -7.92 -27.73
N ALA A 456 -11.24 -7.12 -27.03
CA ALA A 456 -9.91 -7.52 -26.60
C ALA A 456 -9.95 -8.76 -25.69
N MET A 457 -10.89 -8.83 -24.75
CA MET A 457 -11.10 -10.03 -23.91
C MET A 457 -11.52 -11.25 -24.73
N ILE A 458 -12.41 -11.08 -25.71
CA ILE A 458 -12.86 -12.16 -26.59
C ILE A 458 -11.71 -12.72 -27.43
N VAL A 459 -10.88 -11.85 -28.02
CA VAL A 459 -9.75 -12.25 -28.88
C VAL A 459 -8.60 -12.84 -28.09
N LEU A 460 -8.39 -12.36 -26.86
CA LEU A 460 -7.28 -12.78 -26.00
C LEU A 460 -7.28 -14.29 -25.72
N LEU A 461 -8.44 -14.87 -25.38
CA LEU A 461 -8.51 -16.27 -24.96
C LEU A 461 -8.14 -17.25 -26.09
N PRO A 462 -8.72 -17.16 -27.31
CA PRO A 462 -8.28 -17.97 -28.44
C PRO A 462 -6.80 -17.74 -28.80
N ALA A 463 -6.33 -16.49 -28.79
CA ALA A 463 -4.93 -16.18 -29.10
C ALA A 463 -3.96 -16.81 -28.09
N ALA A 464 -4.28 -16.75 -26.80
CA ALA A 464 -3.51 -17.37 -25.73
C ALA A 464 -3.53 -18.92 -25.81
N ALA A 465 -4.69 -19.51 -26.09
CA ALA A 465 -4.83 -20.96 -26.26
C ALA A 465 -4.02 -21.48 -27.48
N ALA A 466 -4.05 -20.72 -28.57
CA ALA A 466 -3.25 -21.00 -29.75
C ALA A 466 -1.75 -20.91 -29.44
N LEU A 467 -1.31 -19.83 -28.79
CA LEU A 467 0.09 -19.61 -28.42
C LEU A 467 0.60 -20.68 -27.42
N GLY A 468 -0.25 -21.11 -26.49
CA GLY A 468 0.05 -22.16 -25.52
C GLY A 468 0.11 -23.57 -26.11
N GLY A 469 -0.27 -23.74 -27.38
CA GLY A 469 -0.27 -25.05 -28.06
C GLY A 469 -1.47 -25.94 -27.75
N LEU A 470 -2.56 -25.38 -27.20
CA LEU A 470 -3.76 -26.17 -26.86
C LEU A 470 -4.44 -26.71 -28.12
N PHE A 471 -4.57 -25.90 -29.17
CA PHE A 471 -5.16 -26.36 -30.44
C PHE A 471 -4.27 -27.37 -31.18
N THR A 472 -2.95 -27.30 -31.01
CA THR A 472 -2.06 -28.33 -31.57
C THR A 472 -2.17 -29.62 -30.78
N TRP A 473 -2.38 -29.55 -29.46
CA TRP A 473 -2.61 -30.73 -28.63
C TRP A 473 -3.95 -31.41 -28.96
N LEU A 474 -5.04 -30.65 -29.12
CA LEU A 474 -6.37 -31.20 -29.47
C LEU A 474 -6.45 -31.87 -30.86
N ARG A 475 -5.47 -31.64 -31.73
CA ARG A 475 -5.40 -32.26 -33.07
C ARG A 475 -4.71 -33.62 -33.06
N HIS A 476 -4.13 -34.02 -31.93
CA HIS A 476 -3.48 -35.31 -31.69
C HIS A 476 -4.27 -36.08 -30.64
#